data_AF-A0AAI8YU65-F1
#
_entry.id   AF-A0AAI8YU65-F1
#
_cell.length_a   1.000
_cell.length_b   1.000
_cell.length_c   1.000
_cell.angle_alpha   90.00
_cell.angle_beta   90.00
_cell.angle_gamma   90.00
#
_symmetry.space_group_name_H-M   'P 1'
#
loop_
_entity.id
_entity.type
_entity.pdbx_description
1 polymer ?
#
loop_
_entity_poly.entity_id
_entity_poly.type
_entity_poly.pdbx_seq_one_letter_code
_entity_poly.pdbx_strand_id
1 'polypeptide(L)'
;MTAASQGAPQPPQSLLLALPRELRDEIYKLTFEDFIVDLDVKKVEGRNAGLCLASKQLYTESSKLYYEHSIFLSKNRYDCVKWLSKLAPSACAAIKTLRCDFVSLHPAEKLGSLAGFALGLASEIVAFQGRIERVPLPFSMEAV
;
A
#
# COMPACT_ATOMS: atom_id res chain seq x y z
N MET A 1 21.17 43.44 37.56
CA MET A 1 20.67 43.65 36.18
C MET A 1 20.61 42.29 35.51
N THR A 2 19.45 41.64 35.55
CA THR A 2 19.27 40.25 35.09
C THR A 2 18.59 40.32 33.73
N ALA A 3 19.32 39.97 32.66
CA ALA A 3 18.78 39.96 31.31
C ALA A 3 17.72 38.86 31.17
N ALA A 4 16.48 39.24 30.88
CA ALA A 4 15.41 38.30 30.57
C ALA A 4 15.76 37.58 29.26
N SER A 5 16.05 36.27 29.35
CA SER A 5 16.25 35.40 28.21
C SER A 5 14.93 35.30 27.43
N GLN A 6 14.85 35.97 26.29
CA GLN A 6 13.75 35.81 25.35
C GLN A 6 13.89 34.42 24.72
N GLY A 7 13.09 33.47 25.21
CA GLY A 7 13.04 32.10 24.70
C GLY A 7 12.70 32.10 23.21
N ALA A 8 13.51 31.38 22.42
CA ALA A 8 13.28 31.23 20.99
C ALA A 8 11.87 30.67 20.72
N PRO A 9 11.16 31.18 19.70
CA PRO A 9 9.83 30.69 19.34
C PRO A 9 9.91 29.20 19.00
N GLN A 10 9.22 28.36 19.77
CA GLN A 10 9.16 26.94 19.47
C GLN A 10 8.35 26.70 18.18
N PRO A 11 8.79 25.77 17.32
CA PRO A 11 8.05 25.44 16.12
C PRO A 11 6.66 24.91 16.50
N PRO A 12 5.61 25.26 15.74
CA PRO A 12 4.27 24.78 16.03
C PRO A 12 4.24 23.25 15.97
N GLN A 13 3.89 22.62 17.08
CA GLN A 13 3.72 21.17 17.15
C GLN A 13 2.50 20.78 16.31
N SER A 14 2.62 19.74 15.48
CA SER A 14 1.48 19.29 14.68
C SER A 14 0.36 18.79 15.60
N LEU A 15 -0.87 19.28 15.38
CA LEU A 15 -2.04 18.88 16.16
C LEU A 15 -2.26 17.36 16.18
N LEU A 16 -1.98 16.68 15.07
CA LEU A 16 -2.12 15.23 14.97
C LEU A 16 -1.19 14.48 15.93
N LEU A 17 0.09 14.88 16.02
CA LEU A 17 1.06 14.25 16.93
C LEU A 17 0.85 14.62 18.40
N ALA A 18 0.09 15.67 18.69
CA ALA A 18 -0.29 16.03 20.06
C ALA A 18 -1.41 15.14 20.61
N LEU A 19 -2.14 14.41 19.76
CA LEU A 19 -3.16 13.47 20.19
C LEU A 19 -2.53 12.24 20.89
N PRO A 20 -3.22 11.60 21.84
CA PRO A 20 -2.87 10.27 22.33
C PRO A 20 -2.76 9.23 21.21
N ARG A 21 -1.97 8.18 21.44
CA ARG A 21 -1.66 7.18 20.42
C ARG A 21 -2.92 6.48 19.90
N GLU A 22 -3.83 6.17 20.81
CA GLU A 22 -5.08 5.45 20.56
C GLU A 22 -5.97 6.22 19.59
N LEU A 23 -6.07 7.55 19.75
CA LEU A 23 -6.83 8.41 18.85
C LEU A 23 -6.18 8.49 17.46
N ARG A 24 -4.84 8.48 17.38
CA ARG A 24 -4.15 8.44 16.09
C ARG A 24 -4.39 7.13 15.36
N ASP A 25 -4.36 6.01 16.07
CA ASP A 25 -4.63 4.69 15.48
C ASP A 25 -6.06 4.59 14.94
N GLU A 26 -7.06 5.14 15.64
CA GLU A 26 -8.43 5.24 15.13
C GLU A 26 -8.52 6.14 13.89
N ILE A 27 -7.81 7.28 13.86
CA ILE A 27 -7.73 8.13 12.67
C ILE A 27 -7.11 7.36 11.50
N TYR A 28 -6.01 6.63 11.71
CA TYR A 28 -5.37 5.84 10.65
C TYR A 28 -6.32 4.78 10.11
N LYS A 29 -6.98 4.04 11.00
CA LYS A 29 -7.95 3.02 10.62
C LYS A 29 -9.05 3.61 9.75
N LEU A 30 -9.73 4.66 10.22
CA LEU A 30 -10.80 5.33 9.46
C LEU A 30 -10.31 5.96 8.14
N THR A 31 -9.05 6.37 8.10
CA THR A 31 -8.47 6.99 6.90
C THR A 31 -8.12 5.95 5.82
N PHE A 32 -7.74 4.73 6.20
CA PHE A 32 -7.34 3.69 5.25
C PHE A 32 -8.41 2.64 4.99
N GLU A 33 -9.43 2.54 5.85
CA GLU A 33 -10.55 1.61 5.69
C GLU A 33 -11.31 1.86 4.38
N ASP A 34 -11.48 0.80 3.60
CA ASP A 34 -12.14 0.79 2.28
C ASP A 34 -11.58 1.78 1.25
N PHE A 35 -10.35 2.25 1.45
CA PHE A 35 -9.72 3.18 0.54
C PHE A 35 -9.18 2.48 -0.70
N ILE A 36 -9.60 2.96 -1.88
CA ILE A 36 -9.22 2.38 -3.17
C ILE A 36 -8.02 3.13 -3.76
N VAL A 37 -6.92 2.41 -3.96
CA VAL A 37 -5.69 2.90 -4.60
C VAL A 37 -5.63 2.38 -6.03
N ASP A 38 -5.85 3.24 -7.01
CA ASP A 38 -5.66 2.91 -8.43
C ASP A 38 -4.16 3.01 -8.81
N LEU A 39 -3.57 1.88 -9.19
CA LEU A 39 -2.17 1.75 -9.57
C LEU A 39 -1.89 2.17 -11.01
N ASP A 40 -2.90 2.27 -11.87
CA ASP A 40 -2.73 2.55 -13.30
C ASP A 40 -2.65 4.06 -13.59
N VAL A 41 -3.03 4.89 -12.63
CA VAL A 41 -3.06 6.34 -12.83
C VAL A 41 -1.63 6.86 -12.87
N LYS A 42 -1.23 7.44 -14.01
CA LYS A 42 0.09 8.11 -14.19
C LYS A 42 0.38 9.15 -13.11
N LYS A 43 -0.68 9.74 -12.55
CA LYS A 43 -0.64 10.59 -11.38
C LYS A 43 -1.37 9.85 -10.27
N VAL A 44 -0.61 9.19 -9.40
CA VAL A 44 -1.16 8.66 -8.15
C VAL A 44 -1.71 9.88 -7.41
N GLU A 45 -3.03 10.07 -7.45
CA GLU A 45 -3.69 10.93 -6.49
C GLU A 45 -3.56 10.19 -5.17
N GLY A 46 -2.44 10.42 -4.47
CA GLY A 46 -2.13 9.83 -3.18
C GLY A 46 -3.07 10.37 -2.13
N ARG A 47 -4.36 10.08 -2.27
CA ARG A 47 -5.34 10.31 -1.22
C ARG A 47 -4.90 9.36 -0.11
N ASN A 48 -4.66 9.94 1.06
CA ASN A 48 -4.26 9.27 2.30
C ASN A 48 -2.80 8.79 2.41
N ALA A 49 -2.09 8.52 1.30
CA ALA A 49 -0.64 8.28 1.34
C ALA A 49 0.15 9.49 1.90
N GLY A 50 -0.43 10.69 1.83
CA GLY A 50 0.13 11.90 2.43
C GLY A 50 0.39 11.77 3.94
N LEU A 51 -0.40 10.98 4.68
CA LEU A 51 -0.15 10.72 6.11
C LEU A 51 1.17 9.97 6.32
N CYS A 52 1.42 8.95 5.50
CA CYS A 52 2.68 8.21 5.55
C CYS A 52 3.88 9.08 5.15
N LEU A 53 3.67 10.10 4.31
CA LEU A 53 4.75 10.98 3.83
C LEU A 53 4.97 12.22 4.71
N ALA A 54 4.05 12.55 5.61
CA ALA A 54 4.08 13.79 6.38
C ALA A 54 5.21 13.83 7.43
N SER A 55 5.49 12.71 8.11
CA SER A 55 6.62 12.62 9.06
C SER A 55 7.09 11.18 9.26
N LYS A 56 8.33 11.02 9.75
CA LYS A 56 8.91 9.70 10.06
C LYS A 56 8.09 8.96 11.12
N GLN A 57 7.60 9.68 12.14
CA GLN A 57 6.75 9.08 13.15
C GLN A 57 5.48 8.55 12.49
N LEU A 58 4.70 9.40 11.83
CA LEU A 58 3.46 8.99 11.16
C LEU A 58 3.69 7.83 10.19
N TYR A 59 4.78 7.82 9.43
CA TYR A 59 5.17 6.70 8.58
C TYR A 59 5.27 5.38 9.36
N THR A 60 6.02 5.35 10.45
CA THR A 60 6.19 4.14 11.27
C THR A 60 4.88 3.68 11.90
N GLU A 61 3.99 4.61 12.25
CA GLU A 61 2.71 4.27 12.87
C GLU A 61 1.67 3.77 11.84
N SER A 62 1.62 4.41 10.67
CA SER A 62 0.52 4.26 9.71
C SER A 62 0.82 3.34 8.54
N SER A 63 2.10 3.12 8.18
CA SER A 63 2.47 2.40 6.95
C SER A 63 1.89 0.99 6.88
N LYS A 64 1.93 0.23 7.99
CA LYS A 64 1.33 -1.10 8.04
C LYS A 64 -0.18 -1.04 7.80
N LEU A 65 -0.88 -0.16 8.50
CA LEU A 65 -2.33 0.02 8.37
C LEU A 65 -2.72 0.47 6.95
N TYR A 66 -1.92 1.31 6.31
CA TYR A 66 -2.12 1.72 4.93
C TYR A 66 -2.17 0.52 3.99
N TYR A 67 -1.15 -0.36 4.02
CA TYR A 67 -1.13 -1.55 3.16
C TYR A 67 -2.18 -2.59 3.56
N GLU A 68 -2.49 -2.71 4.85
CA GLU A 68 -3.41 -3.70 5.40
C GLU A 68 -4.88 -3.41 5.08
N HIS A 69 -5.28 -2.14 5.09
CA HIS A 69 -6.68 -1.74 4.94
C HIS A 69 -7.02 -1.16 3.56
N SER A 70 -6.02 -0.73 2.78
CA SER A 70 -6.27 -0.23 1.42
C SER A 70 -6.56 -1.37 0.43
N ILE A 71 -7.37 -1.06 -0.57
CA ILE A 71 -7.68 -1.90 -1.71
C ILE A 71 -6.89 -1.39 -2.92
N PHE A 72 -5.88 -2.15 -3.35
CA PHE A 72 -5.07 -1.78 -4.51
C PHE A 72 -5.74 -2.33 -5.79
N LEU A 73 -6.00 -1.47 -6.76
CA LEU A 73 -6.61 -1.83 -8.05
C LEU A 73 -5.61 -1.59 -9.18
N SER A 74 -5.55 -2.52 -10.12
CA SER A 74 -4.87 -2.33 -11.41
C SER A 74 -5.65 -3.03 -12.52
N LYS A 75 -5.68 -2.48 -13.72
CA LYS A 75 -6.24 -3.09 -14.93
C LYS A 75 -5.21 -3.94 -15.65
N ASN A 76 -3.93 -3.80 -15.31
CA ASN A 76 -2.83 -4.44 -15.99
C ASN A 76 -1.96 -5.24 -15.00
N ARG A 77 -1.91 -6.56 -15.18
CA ARG A 77 -1.05 -7.44 -14.37
C ARG A 77 0.42 -7.04 -14.42
N TYR A 78 0.90 -6.53 -15.55
CA TYR A 78 2.29 -6.11 -15.66
C TYR A 78 2.60 -4.94 -14.71
N ASP A 79 1.71 -3.95 -14.65
CA ASP A 79 1.88 -2.78 -13.79
C ASP A 79 1.77 -3.17 -12.31
N CYS A 80 0.85 -4.07 -11.99
CA CYS A 80 0.73 -4.66 -10.66
C CYS A 80 2.02 -5.38 -10.20
N VAL A 81 2.57 -6.29 -11.00
CA VAL A 81 3.82 -7.00 -10.67
C VAL A 81 5.00 -6.03 -10.56
N LYS A 82 5.09 -5.06 -11.48
CA LYS A 82 6.11 -4.01 -11.46
C LYS A 82 6.00 -3.08 -10.25
N TRP A 83 4.80 -2.86 -9.74
CA TRP A 83 4.56 -2.09 -8.52
C TRP A 83 4.97 -2.91 -7.29
N LEU A 84 4.52 -4.16 -7.18
CA LEU A 84 4.89 -5.08 -6.10
C LEU A 84 6.41 -5.27 -5.99
N SER A 85 7.12 -5.36 -7.11
CA SER A 85 8.58 -5.53 -7.11
C SER A 85 9.36 -4.33 -6.56
N LYS A 86 8.71 -3.18 -6.36
CA LYS A 86 9.32 -1.96 -5.79
C LYS A 86 9.08 -1.83 -4.28
N LEU A 87 8.19 -2.64 -3.72
CA LEU A 87 7.85 -2.57 -2.31
C LEU A 87 8.84 -3.37 -1.46
N ALA A 88 9.03 -2.91 -0.22
CA ALA A 88 9.75 -3.69 0.76
C ALA A 88 9.00 -5.00 1.06
N PRO A 89 9.68 -6.11 1.38
CA PRO A 89 9.03 -7.39 1.69
C PRO A 89 7.97 -7.28 2.79
N SER A 90 8.22 -6.45 3.82
CA SER A 90 7.26 -6.18 4.90
C SER A 90 5.99 -5.47 4.44
N ALA A 91 6.10 -4.57 3.47
CA ALA A 91 4.95 -3.90 2.87
C ALA A 91 4.15 -4.87 2.00
N CYS A 92 4.83 -5.69 1.17
CA CYS A 92 4.18 -6.75 0.40
C CYS A 92 3.39 -7.71 1.28
N ALA A 93 3.97 -8.17 2.39
CA ALA A 93 3.32 -9.08 3.33
C ALA A 93 2.10 -8.46 4.03
N ALA A 94 2.04 -7.13 4.14
CA ALA A 94 0.92 -6.42 4.75
C ALA A 94 -0.28 -6.25 3.80
N ILE A 95 -0.10 -6.39 2.47
CA ILE A 95 -1.18 -6.19 1.50
C ILE A 95 -2.19 -7.33 1.61
N LYS A 96 -3.41 -7.01 2.05
CA LYS A 96 -4.51 -7.98 2.16
C LYS A 96 -5.39 -8.06 0.93
N THR A 97 -5.54 -6.95 0.20
CA THR A 97 -6.47 -6.88 -0.94
C THR A 97 -5.82 -6.17 -2.12
N LEU A 98 -5.64 -6.93 -3.19
CA LEU A 98 -5.14 -6.47 -4.47
C LEU A 98 -6.07 -7.04 -5.55
N ARG A 99 -6.70 -6.16 -6.33
CA ARG A 99 -7.56 -6.57 -7.45
C ARG A 99 -6.90 -6.19 -8.76
N CYS A 100 -6.84 -7.16 -9.66
CA CYS A 100 -6.40 -6.96 -11.02
C CYS A 100 -7.60 -7.19 -11.94
N ASP A 101 -8.23 -6.13 -12.40
CA ASP A 101 -9.36 -6.23 -13.31
C ASP A 101 -8.84 -6.48 -14.71
N PHE A 102 -8.73 -7.76 -15.05
CA PHE A 102 -8.46 -8.16 -16.41
C PHE A 102 -9.72 -7.88 -17.23
N VAL A 103 -9.76 -6.72 -17.87
CA VAL A 103 -10.58 -6.60 -19.06
C VAL A 103 -10.00 -7.63 -20.01
N SER A 104 -10.71 -8.74 -20.20
CA SER A 104 -10.44 -9.67 -21.30
C SER A 104 -10.63 -8.86 -22.58
N LEU A 105 -9.60 -8.12 -22.98
CA LEU A 105 -9.40 -7.69 -24.34
C LEU A 105 -9.37 -8.98 -25.11
N HIS A 106 -10.52 -9.37 -25.65
CA HIS A 106 -10.64 -10.49 -26.57
C HIS A 106 -9.57 -10.25 -27.63
N PRO A 107 -8.43 -10.98 -27.62
CA PRO A 107 -7.47 -10.88 -28.69
C PRO A 107 -8.01 -11.81 -29.75
N ALA A 108 -9.11 -11.41 -30.38
CA ALA A 108 -9.35 -11.87 -31.73
C ALA A 108 -8.17 -11.33 -32.54
N GLU A 109 -7.30 -12.24 -32.95
CA GLU A 109 -6.23 -12.01 -33.93
C GLU A 109 -4.96 -11.31 -33.43
N LYS A 110 -4.06 -12.09 -32.82
CA LYS A 110 -2.64 -12.18 -33.23
C LYS A 110 -1.88 -13.15 -32.29
N LEU A 111 -2.17 -14.44 -32.43
CA LEU A 111 -1.26 -15.50 -31.97
C LEU A 111 -0.04 -15.50 -32.90
N GLY A 112 1.07 -14.93 -32.42
CA GLY A 112 2.34 -14.98 -33.12
C GLY A 112 3.46 -14.46 -32.24
N SER A 113 4.13 -15.38 -31.56
CA SER A 113 5.46 -15.18 -30.96
C SER A 113 5.51 -14.37 -29.65
N LEU A 114 5.45 -15.07 -28.51
CA LEU A 114 6.16 -14.71 -27.26
C LEU A 114 6.02 -15.87 -26.24
N ALA A 115 6.46 -17.06 -26.64
CA ALA A 115 6.75 -18.15 -25.70
C ALA A 115 8.21 -17.97 -25.24
N GLY A 116 8.44 -17.42 -24.05
CA GLY A 116 9.82 -17.31 -23.55
C GLY A 116 10.05 -16.62 -22.21
N PHE A 117 9.11 -15.83 -21.69
CA PHE A 117 9.34 -15.09 -20.44
C PHE A 117 8.22 -15.32 -19.42
N ALA A 118 8.39 -16.35 -18.57
CA ALA A 118 7.98 -16.38 -17.15
C ALA A 118 7.70 -17.82 -16.67
N LEU A 119 8.76 -18.57 -16.34
CA LEU A 119 8.66 -19.85 -15.62
C LEU A 119 9.50 -19.84 -14.32
N GLY A 120 9.66 -18.67 -13.67
CA GLY A 120 10.53 -18.51 -12.50
C GLY A 120 9.93 -17.82 -11.27
N LEU A 121 8.65 -17.43 -11.29
CA LEU A 121 7.96 -16.80 -10.15
C LEU A 121 6.57 -17.44 -9.95
N ALA A 122 6.51 -18.77 -10.01
CA ALA A 122 5.29 -19.53 -9.81
C ALA A 122 5.51 -20.62 -8.77
N SER A 123 5.48 -20.21 -7.50
CA SER A 123 4.77 -20.97 -6.49
C SER A 123 4.12 -19.93 -5.57
N GLU A 124 2.78 -19.93 -5.51
CA GLU A 124 1.94 -19.11 -4.61
C GLU A 124 1.51 -17.69 -5.06
N ILE A 125 1.20 -17.48 -6.34
CA ILE A 125 0.19 -16.46 -6.69
C ILE A 125 -1.16 -17.19 -6.82
N VAL A 126 -1.87 -17.16 -5.70
CA VAL A 126 -3.22 -17.67 -5.46
C VAL A 126 -4.23 -17.21 -6.53
N ALA A 127 -5.19 -18.10 -6.78
CA ALA A 127 -6.26 -18.05 -7.77
C ALA A 127 -6.87 -16.66 -8.02
N PHE A 128 -6.77 -16.23 -9.27
CA PHE A 128 -7.31 -14.98 -9.80
C PHE A 128 -8.52 -15.29 -10.68
N GLN A 129 -9.72 -15.38 -10.10
CA GLN A 129 -10.97 -15.32 -10.88
C GLN A 129 -12.20 -14.99 -10.01
N GLY A 130 -12.75 -13.79 -10.23
CA GLY A 130 -14.20 -13.55 -10.24
C GLY A 130 -15.01 -13.60 -8.94
N ARG A 131 -14.45 -13.98 -7.79
CA ARG A 131 -15.19 -13.94 -6.51
C ARG A 131 -14.30 -13.43 -5.39
N ILE A 132 -14.79 -12.45 -4.65
CA ILE A 132 -14.18 -11.95 -3.42
C ILE A 132 -14.29 -13.07 -2.37
N GLU A 133 -13.42 -14.06 -2.44
CA GLU A 133 -13.11 -14.89 -1.29
C GLU A 133 -11.77 -14.38 -0.75
N ARG A 134 -11.77 -13.97 0.52
CA ARG A 134 -10.55 -13.65 1.26
C ARG A 134 -9.70 -14.91 1.28
N VAL A 135 -8.74 -15.05 0.37
CA VAL A 135 -7.81 -16.17 0.44
C VAL A 135 -6.73 -15.81 1.46
N PRO A 136 -6.59 -16.57 2.56
CA PRO A 136 -5.50 -16.37 3.50
C PRO A 136 -4.17 -16.64 2.77
N LEU A 137 -3.25 -15.68 2.86
CA LEU A 137 -1.90 -15.81 2.30
C LEU A 137 -1.14 -16.92 3.05
N PRO A 138 -0.51 -17.87 2.35
CA PRO A 138 0.34 -18.90 2.96
C PRO A 138 1.74 -18.33 3.22
N PHE A 139 1.88 -17.48 4.24
CA PHE A 139 3.22 -17.08 4.70
C PHE A 139 3.32 -17.24 6.22
N SER A 140 3.45 -18.48 6.66
CA SER A 140 4.14 -18.79 7.92
C SER A 140 5.62 -18.99 7.60
N MET A 141 6.40 -17.93 7.73
CA MET A 141 7.85 -18.05 7.94
C MET A 141 8.06 -18.36 9.42
N GLU A 142 8.21 -19.64 9.77
CA GLU A 142 8.81 -20.01 11.05
C GLU A 142 10.28 -19.53 11.03
N ALA A 143 10.58 -18.54 11.87
CA ALA A 143 11.93 -18.10 12.12
C ALA A 143 12.61 -19.11 13.06
N VAL A 144 13.68 -19.73 12.57
CA VAL A 144 14.70 -20.44 13.36
C VAL A 144 15.78 -19.45 13.78
#